data_AF-A0A7C4J8B4-F1
#
_entry.id   AF-A0A7C4J8B4-F1
#
_cell.length_a   1.000
_cell.length_b   1.000
_cell.length_c   1.000
_cell.angle_alpha   90.00
_cell.angle_beta   90.00
_cell.angle_gamma   90.00
#
_symmetry.space_group_name_H-M   'P 1'
#
loop_
_entity.id
_entity.type
_entity.pdbx_description
1 polymer ?
#
loop_
_entity_poly.entity_id
_entity_poly.type
_entity_poly.pdbx_seq_one_letter_code
_entity_poly.pdbx_strand_id
1 'polypeptide(L)'
;VETAHWTDHRLCGELSLNGTKFFECSVIPRDVMRAVPLMLNDIAKELQPDRFVDQEQSIVEKLRELKGLVDEGILNAEEFETKKKRLLQRL
;
A
#
# COMPACT_ATOMS: atom_id res chain seq x y z
N VAL A 1 5.06 26.62 12.81
CA VAL A 1 5.10 27.13 11.43
C VAL A 1 6.04 26.23 10.66
N GLU A 2 5.51 25.63 9.61
CA GLU A 2 6.27 24.82 8.66
C GLU A 2 6.43 25.65 7.40
N THR A 3 7.67 25.87 6.96
CA THR A 3 7.96 26.64 5.74
C THR A 3 8.92 25.88 4.87
N ALA A 4 8.54 25.68 3.61
CA ALA A 4 9.39 25.12 2.57
C ALA A 4 9.60 26.16 1.47
N HIS A 5 10.83 26.32 1.01
CA HIS A 5 11.17 27.22 -0.07
C HIS A 5 12.30 26.68 -0.95
N TRP A 6 12.36 27.16 -2.19
CA TRP A 6 13.38 26.80 -3.16
C TRP A 6 14.50 27.85 -3.18
N THR A 7 15.74 27.41 -2.97
CA THR A 7 16.94 28.26 -3.05
C THR A 7 18.07 27.46 -3.68
N ASP A 8 18.76 28.03 -4.68
CA ASP A 8 19.96 27.45 -5.32
C ASP A 8 19.84 25.95 -5.66
N HIS A 9 18.75 25.58 -6.35
CA HIS A 9 18.43 24.20 -6.73
C HIS A 9 18.27 23.21 -5.56
N ARG A 10 18.01 23.70 -4.35
CA ARG A 10 17.74 22.91 -3.16
C ARG A 10 16.34 23.20 -2.64
N LEU A 11 15.71 22.16 -2.11
CA LEU A 11 14.48 22.31 -1.32
C LEU A 11 14.91 22.48 0.14
N CYS A 12 14.62 23.65 0.71
CA CYS A 12 14.95 23.99 2.08
C CYS A 12 13.67 24.01 2.91
N GLY A 13 13.60 23.14 3.92
CA GLY A 13 12.49 23.03 4.86
C GLY A 13 12.93 23.45 6.26
N GLU A 14 12.10 24.26 6.91
CA GLU A 14 12.27 24.65 8.30
C GLU A 14 11.01 24.29 9.08
N LEU A 15 11.20 23.62 10.23
CA LEU A 15 10.15 23.40 11.22
C LEU A 15 10.44 24.22 12.48
N SER A 16 9.53 25.12 12.78
CA SER A 16 9.64 26.02 13.93
C SER A 16 8.38 25.97 14.80
N LEU A 17 8.54 25.86 16.12
CA LEU A 17 7.45 25.92 17.10
C LEU A 17 7.67 27.12 18.01
N ASN A 18 6.65 27.98 18.15
CA ASN A 18 6.72 29.21 18.96
C ASN A 18 7.94 30.11 18.63
N GLY A 19 8.31 30.19 17.34
CA GLY A 19 9.46 30.97 16.88
C GLY A 19 10.83 30.32 17.14
N THR A 20 10.88 29.17 17.80
CA THR A 20 12.11 28.39 17.96
C THR A 20 12.24 27.40 16.81
N LYS A 21 13.39 27.39 16.13
CA LYS A 21 13.70 26.43 15.06
C LYS A 21 14.10 25.08 15.67
N PHE A 22 13.43 24.02 15.25
CA PHE A 22 13.71 22.65 15.73
C PHE A 22 14.36 21.78 14.66
N PHE A 23 14.15 22.11 13.39
CA PHE A 23 14.69 21.34 12.28
C PHE A 23 14.90 22.23 11.06
N GLU A 24 16.07 22.10 10.45
CA GLU A 24 16.42 22.70 9.17
C GLU A 24 16.97 21.59 8.27
N CYS A 25 16.41 21.45 7.07
CA CYS A 25 16.82 20.45 6.12
C CYS A 25 16.94 21.07 4.73
N SER A 26 18.03 20.77 4.05
CA SER A 26 18.29 21.20 2.68
C SER A 26 18.62 19.98 1.85
N VAL A 27 17.78 19.70 0.86
CA VAL A 27 17.94 18.52 -0.01
C VAL A 27 18.12 18.93 -1.46
N ILE A 28 19.03 18.25 -2.15
CA ILE A 28 19.18 18.38 -3.60
C ILE A 28 18.14 17.45 -4.25
N PRO A 29 17.30 17.94 -5.18
CA PRO A 29 16.24 17.14 -5.81
C PRO A 29 16.75 15.85 -6.44
N ARG A 30 17.95 15.86 -7.02
CA ARG A 30 18.59 14.67 -7.59
C ARG A 30 18.78 13.57 -6.55
N ASP A 31 19.14 13.93 -5.33
CA ASP A 31 19.37 12.98 -4.24
C ASP A 31 18.03 12.46 -3.70
N VAL A 32 17.02 13.33 -3.59
CA VAL A 32 15.63 12.93 -3.26
C VAL A 32 15.10 11.94 -4.30
N MET A 33 15.26 12.24 -5.59
CA MET A 33 14.80 11.37 -6.68
C MET A 33 15.53 10.03 -6.74
N ARG A 34 16.75 9.92 -6.18
CA ARG A 34 17.48 8.65 -6.03
C ARG A 34 17.07 7.88 -4.79
N ALA A 35 16.85 8.59 -3.67
CA ALA A 35 16.53 7.96 -2.39
C ALA A 35 15.08 7.50 -2.30
N VAL A 36 14.13 8.28 -2.82
CA VAL A 36 12.69 7.99 -2.70
C VAL A 36 12.30 6.63 -3.32
N PRO A 37 12.73 6.27 -4.55
CA PRO A 37 12.42 4.96 -5.11
C PRO A 37 13.01 3.79 -4.30
N LEU A 38 14.19 3.97 -3.72
CA LEU A 38 14.83 2.95 -2.88
C LEU A 38 14.07 2.77 -1.56
N MET A 39 13.70 3.87 -0.91
CA MET A 39 12.89 3.83 0.32
C MET A 39 11.51 3.22 0.07
N LEU A 40 10.85 3.58 -1.03
CA LEU A 40 9.56 2.99 -1.41
C LEU A 40 9.69 1.49 -1.69
N ASN A 41 10.80 1.05 -2.29
CA ASN A 41 11.06 -0.37 -2.53
C ASN A 41 11.29 -1.13 -1.21
N ASP A 42 11.99 -0.55 -0.25
CA ASP A 42 12.21 -1.18 1.05
C ASP A 42 10.93 -1.24 1.89
N ILE A 43 10.11 -0.18 1.86
CA ILE A 43 8.75 -0.19 2.42
C ILE A 43 7.89 -1.25 1.74
N ALA A 44 7.93 -1.36 0.40
CA ALA A 44 7.17 -2.37 -0.35
C ALA A 44 7.59 -3.81 0.02
N LYS A 45 8.88 -4.04 0.30
CA LYS A 45 9.37 -5.34 0.80
C LYS A 45 8.91 -5.62 2.23
N GLU A 46 8.91 -4.63 3.12
CA GLU A 46 8.42 -4.77 4.49
C GLU A 46 6.91 -5.00 4.55
N LEU A 47 6.16 -4.42 3.60
CA LEU A 47 4.70 -4.48 3.59
C LEU A 47 4.10 -5.83 3.20
N GLN A 48 4.87 -6.87 2.86
CA GLN A 48 4.36 -8.18 2.39
C GLN A 48 3.16 -8.04 1.42
N PRO A 49 3.41 -7.83 0.11
CA PRO A 49 2.34 -7.51 -0.85
C PRO A 49 1.21 -8.55 -0.96
N ASP A 50 1.34 -9.74 -0.38
CA ASP A 50 0.27 -10.75 -0.26
C ASP A 50 -0.92 -10.33 0.62
N ARG A 51 -0.81 -9.25 1.42
CA ARG A 51 -1.91 -8.78 2.29
C ARG A 51 -2.68 -7.57 1.78
N PHE A 52 -2.34 -7.04 0.61
CA PHE A 52 -3.04 -5.90 0.01
C PHE A 52 -3.50 -6.21 -1.42
N VAL A 53 -4.20 -7.33 -1.62
CA VAL A 53 -5.04 -7.57 -2.80
C VAL A 53 -6.49 -7.43 -2.38
N ASP A 54 -6.89 -6.23 -1.99
CA ASP A 54 -8.31 -5.86 -1.84
C ASP A 54 -8.60 -4.66 -2.74
N GLN A 55 -8.35 -4.83 -4.04
CA GLN A 55 -8.97 -4.00 -5.07
C GLN A 55 -9.42 -4.90 -6.22
N GLU A 56 -10.71 -5.27 -6.16
CA GLU A 56 -11.51 -5.80 -7.27
C GLU A 56 -11.04 -7.12 -7.89
N GLN A 57 -10.69 -8.12 -7.06
CA GLN A 57 -10.68 -9.50 -7.55
C GLN A 57 -12.04 -9.82 -8.19
N SER A 58 -12.02 -10.25 -9.45
CA SER A 58 -13.22 -10.60 -10.20
C SER A 58 -13.98 -11.69 -9.46
N ILE A 59 -15.31 -11.70 -9.56
CA ILE A 59 -16.15 -12.79 -9.02
C ILE A 59 -15.64 -14.16 -9.51
N VAL A 60 -15.09 -14.20 -10.73
CA VAL A 60 -14.48 -15.40 -11.32
C VAL A 60 -13.27 -15.89 -10.51
N GLU A 61 -12.42 -14.98 -10.03
CA GLU A 61 -11.24 -15.31 -9.22
C GLU A 61 -11.65 -15.80 -7.84
N LYS A 62 -12.63 -15.15 -7.20
CA LYS A 62 -13.17 -15.59 -5.91
C LYS A 62 -13.85 -16.95 -5.99
N LEU A 63 -14.52 -17.26 -7.11
CA LEU A 63 -15.07 -18.59 -7.36
C LEU A 63 -13.97 -19.64 -7.57
N ARG A 64 -12.86 -19.25 -8.23
CA ARG A 64 -11.70 -20.12 -8.43
C ARG A 64 -11.01 -20.44 -7.10
N GLU A 65 -10.84 -19.46 -6.23
CA GLU A 65 -10.32 -19.66 -4.88
C GLU A 65 -11.21 -20.59 -4.06
N LEU A 66 -12.52 -20.35 -4.04
CA LEU A 66 -13.47 -21.23 -3.35
C LEU A 66 -13.39 -22.67 -3.85
N LYS A 67 -13.17 -22.88 -5.15
CA LYS A 67 -12.98 -24.21 -5.73
C LYS A 67 -11.65 -24.84 -5.29
N GLY A 68 -10.57 -24.06 -5.29
CA GLY A 68 -9.27 -24.52 -4.78
C GLY A 68 -9.34 -25.00 -3.33
N LEU A 69 -10.08 -24.29 -2.48
CA LEU A 69 -10.29 -24.70 -1.08
C LEU A 69 -11.09 -26.01 -0.94
N VAL A 70 -11.96 -26.35 -1.90
CA VAL A 70 -12.63 -27.66 -1.94
C VAL A 70 -11.67 -28.76 -2.38
N ASP A 71 -10.88 -28.46 -3.42
CA ASP A 71 -9.88 -29.41 -3.95
C ASP A 71 -8.79 -29.72 -2.91
N GLU A 72 -8.47 -28.77 -2.03
CA GLU A 72 -7.58 -28.93 -0.88
C GLU A 72 -8.25 -29.62 0.34
N GLY A 73 -9.55 -29.88 0.28
CA GLY A 73 -10.33 -30.50 1.36
C GLY A 73 -10.58 -29.57 2.56
N ILE A 74 -10.32 -28.28 2.42
CA ILE A 74 -10.57 -27.25 3.45
C ILE A 74 -12.06 -26.93 3.54
N LEU A 75 -12.76 -26.95 2.41
CA LEU A 75 -14.21 -26.79 2.34
C LEU A 75 -14.88 -28.07 1.84
N ASN A 76 -16.03 -28.39 2.42
CA ASN A 76 -16.90 -29.42 1.87
C ASN A 76 -17.84 -28.82 0.79
N ALA A 77 -18.52 -29.70 0.04
CA ALA A 77 -19.38 -29.29 -1.08
C ALA A 77 -20.54 -28.37 -0.65
N GLU A 78 -21.06 -28.55 0.57
CA GLU A 78 -22.16 -27.75 1.11
C GLU A 78 -21.72 -26.32 1.49
N GLU A 79 -20.53 -26.20 2.10
CA GLU A 79 -19.90 -24.92 2.44
C GLU A 79 -19.54 -24.13 1.19
N PHE A 80 -19.05 -24.81 0.15
CA PHE A 80 -18.76 -24.21 -1.14
C PHE A 80 -20.02 -23.60 -1.78
N GLU A 81 -21.11 -24.36 -1.88
CA GLU A 81 -22.36 -23.87 -2.49
C GLU A 81 -22.96 -22.72 -1.69
N THR A 82 -22.86 -22.75 -0.36
CA THR A 82 -23.31 -21.64 0.50
C THR A 82 -22.51 -20.35 0.25
N LYS A 83 -21.17 -20.45 0.18
CA LYS A 83 -20.29 -19.30 -0.06
C LYS A 83 -20.42 -18.76 -1.49
N LYS A 84 -20.53 -19.66 -2.48
CA LYS A 84 -20.79 -19.32 -3.89
C LYS A 84 -22.12 -18.57 -4.06
N LYS A 85 -23.19 -19.03 -3.42
CA LYS A 85 -24.50 -18.36 -3.48
C LYS A 85 -24.44 -16.95 -2.88
N ARG A 86 -23.76 -16.78 -1.73
CA ARG A 86 -23.54 -15.45 -1.13
C ARG A 86 -22.71 -14.53 -2.03
N LEU A 87 -21.71 -15.08 -2.71
CA LEU A 87 -20.86 -14.33 -3.63
C LEU A 87 -21.64 -13.81 -4.84
N LEU A 88 -22.54 -14.63 -5.40
CA LEU A 88 -23.36 -14.28 -6.56
C LEU A 88 -24.56 -13.38 -6.23
N GLN A 89 -25.04 -13.38 -4.98
CA GLN A 89 -26.12 -12.49 -4.51
C GLN A 89 -25.67 -11.04 -4.27
N ARG A 90 -24.36 -10.77 -4.33
CA ARG A 90 -23.79 -9.43 -4.19
C ARG A 90 -23.72 -8.66 -5.53
N LEU A 91 -24.22 -9.27 -6.61
CA LEU A 91 -24.50 -8.64 -7.92
C LEU A 91 -25.87 -7.98 -7.91
#